data_AF-A0A7W3SZ01-F1
#
_entry.id   AF-A0A7W3SZ01-F1
#
_cell.length_a   1.000
_cell.length_b   1.000
_cell.length_c   1.000
_cell.angle_alpha   90.00
_cell.angle_beta   90.00
_cell.angle_gamma   90.00
#
_symmetry.space_group_name_H-M   'P 1'
#
loop_
_entity.id
_entity.type
_entity.pdbx_description
1 polymer ?
#
loop_
_entity_poly.entity_id
_entity_poly.type
_entity_poly.pdbx_seq_one_letter_code
_entity_poly.pdbx_strand_id
1 'polypeptide(L)' 'MPDDVLDALSTSPIKGEPGSVIYINPMTGTKVFVNPDYQEIVGIHPNSFK' A
#
# COMPACT_ATOMS: atom_id res chain seq x y z
N MET A 1 2.90 4.32 11.44
CA MET A 1 3.85 3.67 10.50
C MET A 1 3.79 2.14 10.46
N PRO A 2 3.27 1.42 11.47
CA PRO A 2 2.54 0.17 11.22
C PRO A 2 1.06 0.45 10.93
N ASP A 3 0.48 1.39 11.67
CA ASP A 3 -0.93 1.80 11.57
C ASP A 3 -1.27 2.30 10.16
N ASP A 4 -0.44 3.17 9.58
CA ASP A 4 -0.60 3.66 8.20
C ASP A 4 -0.69 2.54 7.15
N VAL A 5 0.07 1.45 7.36
CA VAL A 5 0.10 0.30 6.46
C VAL A 5 -1.15 -0.53 6.65
N LEU A 6 -1.60 -0.74 7.89
CA LEU A 6 -2.85 -1.43 8.21
C LEU A 6 -4.07 -0.68 7.66
N ASP A 7 -4.10 0.65 7.82
CA ASP A 7 -5.13 1.51 7.25
C ASP A 7 -5.09 1.50 5.71
N ALA A 8 -3.90 1.50 5.09
CA ALA A 8 -3.79 1.32 3.64
C ALA A 8 -4.37 -0.03 3.21
N LEU A 9 -3.95 -1.13 3.85
CA LEU A 9 -4.41 -2.49 3.52
C LEU A 9 -5.90 -2.72 3.78
N SER A 10 -6.53 -1.88 4.61
CA SER A 10 -7.98 -1.88 4.82
C SER A 10 -8.76 -1.21 3.68
N THR A 11 -8.07 -0.57 2.74
CA THR A 11 -8.69 0.09 1.58
C THR A 11 -8.77 -0.84 0.38
N SER A 12 -9.61 -0.48 -0.60
CA SER A 12 -9.67 -1.24 -1.85
C SER A 12 -8.37 -1.08 -2.64
N PRO A 13 -7.71 -2.20 -3.01
CA PRO A 13 -6.52 -2.12 -3.83
C PRO A 13 -6.85 -1.57 -5.21
N ILE A 14 -5.96 -0.73 -5.72
CA ILE A 14 -5.95 -0.32 -7.13
C ILE A 14 -4.94 -1.16 -7.92
N LYS A 15 -5.19 -1.28 -9.22
CA LYS A 15 -4.27 -1.99 -10.12
C LYS A 15 -2.94 -1.23 -10.17
N GLY A 16 -1.86 -1.91 -9.75
CA GLY A 16 -0.50 -1.39 -9.81
C GLY A 16 0.18 -1.71 -11.14
N GLU A 17 1.52 -1.74 -11.10
CA GLU A 17 2.33 -2.32 -12.17
C GLU A 17 1.95 -3.79 -12.41
N PRO A 18 2.16 -4.35 -13.62
CA PRO A 18 1.81 -5.74 -13.92
C PRO A 18 2.41 -6.70 -12.90
N GLY A 19 1.56 -7.46 -12.20
CA GLY A 19 1.97 -8.35 -11.09
C GLY A 19 1.95 -7.68 -9.71
N SER A 20 1.36 -6.49 -9.56
CA SER A 20 1.24 -5.80 -8.27
C SER A 20 -0.10 -5.08 -8.11
N VAL A 21 -0.50 -4.91 -6.86
CA VAL A 21 -1.62 -4.04 -6.45
C VAL A 21 -1.11 -2.97 -5.50
N ILE A 22 -1.74 -1.81 -5.52
CA ILE A 22 -1.38 -0.68 -4.67
C ILE A 22 -2.53 -0.40 -3.73
N TYR A 23 -2.23 -0.35 -2.44
CA TYR A 23 -3.14 0.09 -1.39
C TYR A 23 -2.78 1.52 -1.02
N ILE A 24 -3.77 2.40 -0.90
CA ILE A 24 -3.53 3.81 -0.61
C ILE A 24 -4.29 4.15 0.67
N ASN A 25 -3.54 4.52 1.71
CA ASN A 25 -4.14 5.09 2.90
C ASN A 25 -4.77 6.45 2.55
N PRO A 26 -6.10 6.63 2.66
CA PRO A 26 -6.76 7.89 2.33
C PRO A 26 -6.47 9.00 3.34
N MET A 27 -6.07 8.66 4.56
CA MET A 27 -5.78 9.62 5.63
C MET A 27 -4.41 10.27 5.45
N THR A 28 -3.40 9.48 5.08
CA THR A 28 -2.01 9.96 4.97
C THR A 28 -1.49 10.02 3.54
N GLY A 29 -2.14 9.33 2.60
CA GLY A 29 -1.67 9.17 1.22
C GLY A 29 -0.58 8.11 1.07
N THR A 30 -0.26 7.36 2.13
CA THR A 30 0.75 6.29 2.12
C THR A 30 0.36 5.21 1.12
N LYS A 31 1.28 4.84 0.23
CA LYS A 31 1.07 3.80 -0.77
C LYS A 31 1.80 2.53 -0.35
N VAL A 32 1.11 1.41 -0.35
CA VAL A 32 1.66 0.09 -0.04
C VAL A 32 1.53 -0.76 -1.29
N PHE A 33 2.65 -1.25 -1.79
CA PHE A 33 2.73 -2.08 -2.97
C PHE A 33 2.76 -3.54 -2.51
N VAL A 34 1.82 -4.33 -2.99
CA VAL A 34 1.66 -5.73 -2.62
C VAL A 34 1.65 -6.59 -3.87
N ASN A 35 2.36 -7.70 -3.81
CA ASN A 35 2.26 -8.74 -4.82
C ASN A 35 1.02 -9.60 -4.51
N PRO A 36 -0.02 -9.61 -5.35
CA PRO A 36 -1.23 -10.38 -5.11
C PRO A 36 -1.02 -11.90 -5.19
N ASP A 37 0.00 -12.38 -5.90
CA ASP A 37 0.28 -13.81 -6.07
C ASP A 37 0.87 -14.43 -4.79
N TYR A 38 1.73 -13.69 -4.09
CA TYR A 38 2.40 -14.14 -2.86
C TYR A 38 1.86 -13.46 -1.59
N GLN A 39 0.95 -12.48 -1.74
CA GLN A 39 0.45 -11.62 -0.66
C GLN A 39 1.56 -10.90 0.13
N GLU A 40 2.66 -10.60 -0.54
CA GLU A 40 3.84 -9.98 0.08
C GLU A 40 3.89 -8.47 -0.21
N ILE A 41 4.26 -7.69 0.81
CA ILE A 41 4.51 -6.26 0.65
C ILE A 41 5.88 -6.09 -0.02
N VAL A 42 5.88 -5.63 -1.27
CA VAL A 42 7.10 -5.40 -2.05
C VAL A 42 7.66 -3.99 -1.88
N GLY A 43 6.87 -3.06 -1.35
CA GLY A 43 7.31 -1.70 -1.10
C GLY A 43 6.29 -0.86 -0.33
N ILE A 44 6.79 0.13 0.40
CA ILE A 44 5.97 1.11 1.11
C ILE A 44 6.51 2.49 0.75
N HIS A 45 5.63 3.36 0.28
CA HIS A 45 5.93 4.74 -0.07
C HIS A 45 5.07 5.67 0.78
N PRO A 46 5.58 6.12 1.94
CA PRO A 46 4.87 7.09 2.77
C PRO A 46 4.84 8.45 2.05
N ASN A 47 3.68 9.11 2.11
CA ASN A 47 3.49 10.40 1.45
C ASN A 47 4.23 11.55 2.15
N SER A 48 4.52 11.39 3.45
CA SER A 48 5.28 12.36 4.23
C SER A 48 6.32 11.62 5.07
N PHE A 49 7.58 11.69 4.65
CA PHE A 49 8.70 11.54 5.58
C PHE A 49 8.79 12.87 6.32
N LYS A 50 8.23 12.95 7.53
CA LYS A 50 8.45 14.08 8.42
C LYS A 50 9.42 13.67 9.52
#